data_AF-A0A7C2Y7U2-F1
#
_entry.id   AF-A0A7C2Y7U2-F1
#
_cell.length_a   1.000
_cell.length_b   1.000
_cell.length_c   1.000
_cell.angle_alpha   90.00
_cell.angle_beta   90.00
_cell.angle_gamma   90.00
#
_symmetry.space_group_name_H-M   'P 1'
#
loop_
_entity.id
_entity.type
_entity.pdbx_description
1 polymer ?
#
loop_
_entity_poly.entity_id
_entity_poly.type
_entity_poly.pdbx_seq_one_letter_code
_entity_poly.pdbx_strand_id
1 'polypeptide(L)'
;MGSRSFGDEDDYFARRYISVGYPNSFGGKPAVEFDIDIDDIDSDGDGLELETTFGTSPFGYGWSGGPLWLWENEKPYVVGVLAGSEKDEFDPRRWVFAGGKLLVERVKFGLTNFV
;
A
#
# COMPACT_ATOMS: atom_id res chain seq x y z
N MET A 1 -14.00 11.39 0.19
CA MET A 1 -12.66 10.78 0.26
C MET A 1 -12.09 11.05 1.63
N GLY A 2 -11.40 10.07 2.20
CA GLY A 2 -10.70 10.18 3.48
C GLY A 2 -9.63 9.10 3.59
N SER A 3 -8.94 9.02 4.74
CA SER A 3 -8.09 7.90 5.09
C SER A 3 -8.81 6.95 6.05
N ARG A 4 -8.34 5.70 6.14
CA ARG A 4 -8.83 4.71 7.10
C ARG A 4 -7.66 3.90 7.64
N SER A 5 -7.73 3.59 8.92
CA SER A 5 -6.88 2.60 9.57
C SER A 5 -7.74 1.74 10.47
N PHE A 6 -7.35 0.48 10.65
CA PHE A 6 -8.01 -0.43 11.57
C PHE A 6 -7.12 -0.66 12.79
N GLY A 7 -7.74 -0.92 13.94
CA GLY A 7 -7.02 -1.31 15.15
C GLY A 7 -6.79 -2.82 15.25
N ASP A 8 -7.44 -3.58 14.38
CA ASP A 8 -7.34 -5.04 14.28
C ASP A 8 -6.76 -5.38 12.90
N GLU A 9 -5.80 -6.29 12.85
CA GLU A 9 -5.15 -6.76 11.63
C GLU A 9 -6.08 -7.65 10.80
N ASP A 10 -6.99 -8.39 11.45
CA ASP A 10 -7.98 -9.22 10.77
C ASP A 10 -8.88 -8.39 9.85
N ASP A 11 -9.11 -7.11 10.19
CA ASP A 11 -9.83 -6.20 9.33
C ASP A 11 -9.07 -5.92 8.02
N TYR A 12 -7.75 -5.86 8.07
CA TYR A 12 -6.95 -5.69 6.85
C TYR A 12 -6.98 -6.95 5.98
N PHE A 13 -6.81 -8.12 6.59
CA PHE A 13 -6.81 -9.40 5.86
C PHE A 13 -8.18 -9.76 5.25
N ALA A 14 -9.28 -9.33 5.85
CA ALA A 14 -10.63 -9.65 5.37
C ALA A 14 -11.09 -8.86 4.14
N ARG A 15 -10.25 -7.98 3.58
CA ARG A 15 -10.65 -6.99 2.55
C ARG A 15 -9.79 -7.09 1.30
N ARG A 16 -10.34 -6.57 0.20
CA ARG A 16 -9.65 -6.45 -1.09
C ARG A 16 -9.37 -5.00 -1.39
N TYR A 17 -8.18 -4.76 -1.92
CA TYR A 17 -7.68 -3.41 -2.17
C TYR A 17 -7.40 -3.17 -3.66
N ILE A 18 -7.24 -1.89 -3.98
CA ILE A 18 -6.90 -1.41 -5.30
C ILE A 18 -5.65 -0.52 -5.16
N SER A 19 -4.75 -0.56 -6.12
CA SER A 19 -3.65 0.40 -6.19
C SER A 19 -3.59 1.05 -7.57
N VAL A 20 -3.08 2.27 -7.62
CA VAL A 20 -2.89 3.02 -8.86
C VAL A 20 -1.46 3.52 -8.95
N GLY A 21 -0.89 3.50 -10.15
CA GLY A 21 0.50 3.88 -10.36
C GLY A 21 0.86 4.06 -11.82
N TYR A 22 2.17 4.13 -12.09
CA TYR A 22 2.75 4.33 -13.41
C TYR A 22 3.77 3.22 -13.73
N PRO A 23 3.35 1.95 -13.75
CA PRO A 23 4.24 0.82 -13.97
C PRO A 23 5.03 0.92 -15.28
N ASN A 24 6.28 0.45 -15.23
CA ASN A 24 7.13 0.33 -16.42
C ASN A 24 6.54 -0.63 -17.45
N SER A 25 5.83 -1.68 -17.02
CA SER A 25 5.16 -2.64 -17.91
C SER A 25 4.07 -2.00 -18.78
N PHE A 26 3.54 -0.84 -18.39
CA PHE A 26 2.59 -0.04 -19.18
C PHE A 26 3.26 1.16 -19.86
N GLY A 27 4.59 1.20 -19.91
CA GLY A 27 5.36 2.31 -20.48
C GLY A 27 5.24 3.59 -19.67
N GLY A 28 5.11 3.49 -18.34
CA GLY A 28 4.96 4.64 -17.44
C GLY A 28 3.61 5.35 -17.60
N LYS A 29 2.60 4.66 -18.13
CA LYS A 29 1.23 5.18 -18.22
C LYS A 29 0.44 4.83 -16.96
N PRO A 30 -0.61 5.61 -16.64
CA PRO A 30 -1.51 5.28 -15.53
C PRO A 30 -2.04 3.86 -15.67
N ALA A 31 -1.93 3.08 -14.60
CA ALA A 31 -2.48 1.75 -14.49
C ALA A 31 -3.15 1.56 -13.12
N VAL A 32 -4.02 0.54 -13.06
CA VAL A 32 -4.73 0.15 -11.85
C VAL A 32 -4.50 -1.34 -11.63
N GLU A 33 -4.13 -1.69 -10.41
CA GLU A 33 -4.16 -3.07 -9.92
C GLU A 33 -5.41 -3.25 -9.07
N PHE A 34 -6.13 -4.35 -9.31
CA PHE A 34 -7.33 -4.72 -8.58
C PHE A 34 -7.09 -5.96 -7.73
N ASP A 35 -7.95 -6.18 -6.75
CA ASP A 35 -8.01 -7.43 -5.97
C ASP A 35 -6.72 -7.75 -5.21
N ILE A 36 -6.07 -6.70 -4.70
CA ILE A 36 -4.86 -6.83 -3.89
C ILE A 36 -5.24 -7.39 -2.52
N ASP A 37 -4.52 -8.43 -2.11
CA ASP A 37 -4.53 -8.97 -0.75
C ASP A 37 -3.37 -8.39 0.06
N ILE A 38 -3.64 -8.18 1.35
CA ILE A 38 -2.59 -8.04 2.36
C ILE A 38 -2.25 -9.46 2.81
N ASP A 39 -0.99 -9.83 2.67
CA ASP A 39 -0.47 -11.18 2.98
C ASP A 39 0.12 -11.23 4.38
N ASP A 40 0.77 -10.13 4.78
CA ASP A 40 1.41 -10.01 6.08
C ASP A 40 1.34 -8.57 6.58
N ILE A 41 1.43 -8.41 7.89
CA ILE A 41 1.51 -7.13 8.57
C ILE A 41 2.62 -7.22 9.60
N ASP A 42 3.71 -6.51 9.33
CA ASP A 42 4.74 -6.25 10.34
C ASP A 42 4.33 -5.00 11.15
N SER A 43 4.33 -5.17 12.48
CA SER A 43 4.09 -4.10 13.44
C SER A 43 5.21 -3.97 14.49
N ASP A 44 6.35 -4.61 14.26
CA ASP A 44 7.51 -4.75 15.15
C ASP A 44 8.22 -3.41 15.45
N GLY A 45 7.83 -2.33 14.76
CA GLY A 45 8.48 -1.03 14.76
C GLY A 45 7.57 0.22 14.80
N ASP A 46 7.98 1.27 14.08
CA ASP A 46 7.44 2.64 14.18
C ASP A 46 6.04 2.87 13.55
N GLY A 47 5.41 1.81 13.02
CA GLY A 47 4.00 1.80 12.63
C GLY A 47 3.60 0.57 11.81
N LEU A 48 2.62 0.74 10.90
CA LEU A 48 1.92 -0.37 10.25
C LEU A 48 2.46 -0.60 8.82
N GLU A 49 3.10 -1.73 8.60
CA GLU A 49 3.64 -2.13 7.31
C GLU A 49 2.72 -3.17 6.67
N LEU A 50 2.00 -2.77 5.62
CA LEU A 50 1.04 -3.64 4.95
C LEU A 50 1.73 -4.32 3.77
N GLU A 51 2.11 -5.58 3.96
CA GLU A 51 2.73 -6.36 2.91
C GLU A 51 1.69 -7.00 2.02
N THR A 52 1.90 -6.91 0.71
CA THR A 52 0.90 -7.32 -0.26
C THR A 52 1.42 -8.38 -1.21
N THR A 53 0.52 -9.24 -1.65
CA THR A 53 0.75 -10.18 -2.76
C THR A 53 1.12 -9.45 -4.05
N PHE A 54 0.82 -8.15 -4.14
CA PHE A 54 1.19 -7.26 -5.23
C PHE A 54 2.71 -7.21 -5.51
N GLY A 55 3.57 -7.56 -4.55
CA GLY A 55 5.00 -7.71 -4.80
C GLY A 55 5.39 -8.85 -5.74
N THR A 56 4.48 -9.80 -5.96
CA THR A 56 4.57 -10.85 -6.98
C THR A 56 3.96 -10.46 -8.32
N SER A 57 3.44 -9.22 -8.42
CA SER A 57 2.72 -8.75 -9.60
C SER A 57 3.59 -8.80 -10.86
N PRO A 58 3.06 -9.33 -11.98
CA PRO A 58 3.77 -9.39 -13.26
C PRO A 58 4.07 -7.98 -13.84
N PHE A 59 3.55 -6.92 -13.23
CA PHE A 59 3.61 -5.56 -13.75
C PHE A 59 4.90 -4.79 -13.36
N GLY A 60 5.76 -5.37 -12.52
CA GLY A 60 7.09 -4.83 -12.21
C GLY A 60 7.08 -3.49 -11.48
N TYR A 61 8.21 -2.77 -11.47
CA TYR A 61 8.36 -1.48 -10.77
C TYR A 61 7.53 -0.35 -11.39
N GLY A 62 7.36 0.75 -10.66
CA GLY A 62 6.71 1.99 -11.13
C GLY A 62 5.47 2.42 -10.34
N TRP A 63 5.28 1.89 -9.14
CA TRP A 63 4.11 2.15 -8.29
C TRP A 63 4.42 2.98 -7.04
N SER A 64 5.67 3.44 -6.91
CA SER A 64 6.15 4.19 -5.74
C SER A 64 5.24 5.39 -5.45
N GLY A 65 4.83 5.54 -4.19
CA GLY A 65 3.92 6.62 -3.78
C GLY A 65 2.45 6.40 -4.18
N GLY A 66 2.13 5.29 -4.84
CA GLY A 66 0.75 4.92 -5.20
C GLY A 66 -0.10 4.64 -3.94
N PRO A 67 -1.33 5.16 -3.86
CA PRO A 67 -2.22 4.89 -2.74
C PRO A 67 -2.81 3.47 -2.80
N LEU A 68 -2.92 2.83 -1.63
CA LEU A 68 -3.73 1.63 -1.43
C LEU A 68 -5.14 2.04 -1.03
N TRP A 69 -6.10 1.64 -1.86
CA TRP A 69 -7.48 2.06 -1.84
C TRP A 69 -8.39 0.95 -1.31
N LEU A 70 -9.29 1.32 -0.40
CA LEU A 70 -10.35 0.47 0.14
C LEU A 70 -11.72 1.08 -0.10
N TRP A 71 -12.60 0.34 -0.78
CA TRP A 71 -13.96 0.78 -1.10
C TRP A 71 -14.92 0.14 -0.10
N GLU A 72 -15.55 0.96 0.74
CA GLU A 72 -16.54 0.50 1.72
C GLU A 72 -17.77 1.39 1.66
N ASN A 73 -18.96 0.79 1.55
CA ASN A 73 -20.23 1.51 1.42
C ASN A 73 -20.18 2.57 0.31
N GLU A 74 -19.66 2.19 -0.86
CA GLU A 74 -19.48 3.04 -2.06
C GLU A 74 -18.55 4.25 -1.84
N LYS A 75 -17.79 4.29 -0.74
CA LYS A 75 -16.89 5.39 -0.42
C LYS A 75 -15.43 4.94 -0.49
N PRO A 76 -14.56 5.74 -1.14
CA PRO A 76 -13.14 5.45 -1.23
C PRO A 76 -12.38 5.94 0.00
N TYR A 77 -11.53 5.07 0.53
CA TYR A 77 -10.60 5.37 1.62
C TYR A 77 -9.16 4.99 1.24
N VAL A 78 -8.20 5.88 1.53
CA VAL A 78 -6.77 5.53 1.46
C VAL A 78 -6.39 4.84 2.77
N VAL A 79 -5.83 3.63 2.68
CA VAL A 79 -5.38 2.86 3.85
C VAL A 79 -3.87 2.79 3.97
N GLY A 80 -3.14 3.09 2.90
CA GLY A 80 -1.69 3.13 2.88
C GLY A 80 -1.13 3.77 1.62
N VAL A 81 0.19 3.92 1.57
CA VAL A 81 0.94 4.42 0.41
C VAL A 81 2.13 3.51 0.15
N LEU A 82 2.39 3.15 -1.12
CA LEU A 82 3.51 2.27 -1.43
C LEU A 82 4.82 2.95 -1.03
N ALA A 83 5.52 2.35 -0.07
CA ALA A 83 6.74 2.88 0.52
C ALA A 83 7.99 2.13 0.06
N GLY A 84 7.85 0.87 -0.34
CA GLY A 84 8.99 0.06 -0.78
C GLY A 84 8.62 -1.40 -1.00
N SER A 85 9.61 -2.27 -0.81
CA SER A 85 9.47 -3.71 -0.90
C SER A 85 10.39 -4.41 0.10
N GLU A 86 9.85 -5.37 0.84
CA GLU A 86 10.55 -6.22 1.80
C GLU A 86 11.00 -7.52 1.11
N LYS A 87 12.04 -8.16 1.63
CA LYS A 87 12.25 -9.59 1.37
C LYS A 87 12.80 -10.23 2.64
N ASP A 88 11.94 -10.93 3.36
CA ASP A 88 12.38 -11.81 4.43
C ASP A 88 13.02 -13.07 3.88
N GLU A 89 14.00 -13.58 4.62
CA GLU A 89 14.97 -14.61 4.23
C GLU A 89 14.46 -15.64 3.20
N PHE A 90 13.36 -16.32 3.56
CA PHE A 90 12.72 -17.37 2.75
C PHE A 90 11.43 -16.93 2.06
N ASP A 91 10.93 -15.74 2.35
CA ASP A 91 9.67 -15.24 1.82
C ASP A 91 9.87 -14.59 0.43
N PRO A 92 8.82 -14.62 -0.42
CA PRO A 92 8.84 -13.86 -1.65
C PRO A 92 8.97 -12.37 -1.33
N ARG A 93 9.61 -11.61 -2.24
CA ARG A 93 9.63 -10.15 -2.12
C ARG A 93 8.21 -9.62 -2.17
N ARG A 94 7.79 -8.89 -1.14
CA ARG A 94 6.47 -8.26 -1.05
C ARG A 94 6.58 -6.76 -1.22
N TRP A 95 5.48 -6.14 -1.61
CA TRP A 95 5.39 -4.68 -1.66
C TRP A 95 4.76 -4.19 -0.38
N VAL A 96 5.41 -3.18 0.20
CA VAL A 96 5.09 -2.68 1.53
C VAL A 96 4.42 -1.33 1.41
N PHE A 97 3.18 -1.26 1.88
CA PHE A 97 2.44 -0.01 2.01
C PHE A 97 2.55 0.50 3.45
N ALA A 98 2.98 1.74 3.60
CA ALA A 98 2.95 2.43 4.88
C ALA A 98 1.50 2.78 5.24
N GLY A 99 0.93 2.07 6.21
CA GLY A 99 -0.42 2.28 6.74
C GLY A 99 -0.45 3.09 8.04
N GLY A 100 -1.65 3.30 8.58
CA GLY A 100 -1.86 3.86 9.93
C GLY A 100 -1.08 5.15 10.21
N LYS A 101 -0.27 5.15 11.27
CA LYS A 101 0.58 6.30 11.67
C LYS A 101 1.61 6.66 10.59
N LEU A 102 2.23 5.68 9.94
CA LEU A 102 3.24 5.91 8.91
C LEU A 102 2.66 6.61 7.69
N LEU A 103 1.42 6.28 7.29
CA LEU A 103 0.72 7.02 6.24
C LEU A 103 0.65 8.52 6.57
N VAL A 104 0.24 8.86 7.79
CA VAL A 104 0.10 10.25 8.24
C VAL A 104 1.46 10.95 8.30
N GLU A 105 2.49 10.29 8.82
CA GLU A 105 3.84 10.83 8.91
C GLU A 105 4.46 11.10 7.52
N ARG A 106 4.25 10.19 6.56
CA ARG A 106 4.72 10.38 5.18
C ARG A 106 4.03 11.56 4.51
N VAL A 107 2.72 11.72 4.69
CA VAL A 107 1.99 12.89 4.17
C VAL A 107 2.52 14.19 4.79
N LYS A 108 2.72 14.22 6.11
CA LYS A 108 3.29 15.40 6.80
C LYS A 108 4.69 15.73 6.32
N PHE A 109 5.54 14.72 6.15
CA PHE A 109 6.89 14.89 5.60
C PHE A 109 6.84 15.48 4.19
N GLY A 110 5.95 14.96 3.34
CA GLY A 110 5.71 15.50 1.99
C GLY A 110 5.34 16.98 2.01
N LEU A 111 4.32 17.33 2.80
CA LEU A 111 3.85 18.71 2.98
C LEU A 111 4.92 19.66 3.51
N THR A 112 5.84 19.16 4.34
CA THR A 112 6.88 19.99 4.95
C THR A 112 8.07 20.26 4.02
N ASN A 113 8.38 19.32 3.13
CA ASN A 113 9.65 19.34 2.37
C ASN A 113 9.47 19.62 0.87
N PHE A 114 8.28 19.45 0.32
CA PHE A 114 8.07 19.46 -1.14
C PHE A 114 6.85 20.28 -1.59
N VAL A 115 6.23 21.06 -0.70
CA VAL A 115 5.11 21.98 -1.00
C VAL A 115 5.50 23.41 -0.70
#